data_AF-A0A8F0F712-F1
#
_entry.id   AF-A0A8F0F712-F1
#
_cell.length_a   1.000
_cell.length_b   1.000
_cell.length_c   1.000
_cell.angle_alpha   90.00
_cell.angle_beta   90.00
_cell.angle_gamma   90.00
#
_symmetry.space_group_name_H-M   'P 1'
#
loop_
_entity.id
_entity.type
_entity.pdbx_description
1 polymer ?
#
loop_
_entity_poly.entity_id
_entity_poly.type
_entity_poly.pdbx_seq_one_letter_code
_entity_poly.pdbx_strand_id
1 'polypeptide(L)'
;MVNDNIINTVSDTIQNNMENENIINTVSDAIQDNIDIVEKAGLSDRLRMDFQYLLYDVYWGEIFLIILFLLIGFILDQKFNIKKPREWFLACNFLIFQRSCSVLAFYIPYIDLLNTLIPAIQEKHPFLVRLVMPNFIVDSMEFIQLIPFLSFVYIAITYGLLIRYRKPEDRFIRFNIMYSIIIISLTGIFQELYFDTMKNIIKIPEDKAEISLLLYLVWMGMVYGPCFANAFLGRYTSNTFIREAVEIHLGRDGVDFVWWDRRGDENDKRPPRKPRKPRKPRK
;
A
#
# COMPACT_ATOMS: atom_id res chain seq x y z
N MET A 1 -72.51 43.23 -2.78
CA MET A 1 -71.58 43.27 -1.63
C MET A 1 -71.28 41.85 -1.13
N VAL A 2 -70.78 40.95 -1.99
CA VAL A 2 -70.46 39.55 -1.59
C VAL A 2 -69.05 39.13 -2.05
N ASN A 3 -68.34 39.96 -2.82
CA ASN A 3 -67.06 39.56 -3.43
C ASN A 3 -65.81 39.88 -2.58
N ASP A 4 -65.88 40.88 -1.68
CA ASP A 4 -64.68 41.35 -0.98
C ASP A 4 -64.31 40.46 0.23
N ASN A 5 -65.29 39.81 0.86
CA ASN A 5 -65.04 38.93 2.01
C ASN A 5 -64.38 37.60 1.62
N ILE A 6 -64.66 37.08 0.41
CA ILE A 6 -64.07 35.81 -0.05
C ILE A 6 -62.61 36.03 -0.45
N ILE A 7 -62.30 37.16 -1.09
CA ILE A 7 -60.94 37.51 -1.52
C ILE A 7 -60.02 37.70 -0.30
N ASN A 8 -60.48 38.40 0.75
CA ASN A 8 -59.70 38.57 1.97
C ASN A 8 -59.46 37.24 2.69
N THR A 9 -60.48 36.37 2.79
CA THR A 9 -60.34 35.06 3.45
C THR A 9 -59.39 34.12 2.69
N VAL A 10 -59.40 34.15 1.36
CA VAL A 10 -58.47 33.36 0.53
C VAL A 10 -57.05 33.93 0.61
N SER A 11 -56.89 35.26 0.63
CA SER A 11 -55.58 35.91 0.78
C SER A 11 -54.95 35.58 2.13
N ASP A 12 -55.71 35.64 3.22
CA ASP A 12 -55.22 35.30 4.57
C ASP A 12 -54.87 33.81 4.70
N THR A 13 -55.61 32.93 4.00
CA THR A 13 -55.32 31.48 3.99
C THR A 13 -54.06 31.16 3.19
N ILE A 14 -53.85 31.85 2.05
CA ILE A 14 -52.66 31.69 1.21
C ILE A 14 -51.41 32.25 1.91
N GLN A 15 -51.54 33.39 2.61
CA GLN A 15 -50.44 34.02 3.33
C GLN A 15 -50.02 33.21 4.57
N ASN A 16 -50.97 32.64 5.31
CA ASN A 16 -50.68 31.71 6.41
C ASN A 16 -50.04 30.39 5.92
N ASN A 17 -50.41 29.90 4.73
CA ASN A 17 -49.78 28.70 4.17
C ASN A 17 -48.35 28.96 3.66
N MET A 18 -48.08 30.15 3.10
CA MET A 18 -46.72 30.55 2.69
C MET A 18 -45.79 30.81 3.89
N GLU A 19 -46.30 31.38 5.00
CA GLU A 19 -45.52 31.50 6.24
C GLU A 19 -45.18 30.14 6.83
N ASN A 20 -46.12 29.19 6.81
CA ASN A 20 -45.88 27.83 7.30
C ASN A 20 -44.87 27.05 6.42
N GLU A 21 -44.91 27.19 5.08
CA GLU A 21 -43.89 26.58 4.21
C GLU A 21 -42.50 27.17 4.45
N ASN A 22 -42.40 28.49 4.64
CA ASN A 22 -41.11 29.13 4.96
C ASN A 22 -40.56 28.67 6.32
N ILE A 23 -41.44 28.50 7.32
CA ILE A 23 -41.04 27.96 8.63
C ILE A 23 -40.58 26.50 8.50
N ILE A 24 -41.28 25.67 7.73
CA ILE A 24 -40.92 24.26 7.52
C ILE A 24 -39.57 24.15 6.81
N ASN A 25 -39.32 24.96 5.77
CA ASN A 25 -38.04 24.95 5.05
C ASN A 25 -36.90 25.42 5.96
N THR A 26 -37.10 26.48 6.74
CA THR A 26 -36.07 26.99 7.66
C THR A 26 -35.76 25.98 8.78
N VAL A 27 -36.77 25.26 9.27
CA VAL A 27 -36.60 24.21 10.28
C VAL A 27 -35.92 22.97 9.67
N SER A 28 -36.24 22.61 8.43
CA SER A 28 -35.60 21.50 7.71
C SER A 28 -34.11 21.79 7.47
N ASP A 29 -33.77 23.00 7.03
CA ASP A 29 -32.38 23.41 6.81
C ASP A 29 -31.59 23.42 8.13
N ALA A 30 -32.18 23.93 9.21
CA ALA A 30 -31.56 23.91 10.53
C ALA A 30 -31.39 22.49 11.11
N ILE A 31 -32.29 21.55 10.80
CA ILE A 31 -32.15 20.14 11.19
C ILE A 31 -31.04 19.49 10.37
N GLN A 32 -30.96 19.76 9.08
CA GLN A 32 -29.94 19.22 8.19
C GLN A 32 -28.54 19.70 8.59
N ASP A 33 -28.38 20.98 8.90
CA ASP A 33 -27.11 21.54 9.38
C ASP A 33 -26.67 20.90 10.71
N ASN A 34 -27.60 20.64 11.63
CA ASN A 34 -27.28 19.97 12.89
C ASN A 34 -26.91 18.48 12.70
N ILE A 35 -27.56 17.79 11.76
CA ILE A 35 -27.21 16.40 11.40
C ILE A 35 -25.79 16.36 10.80
N ASP A 36 -25.45 17.26 9.90
CA ASP A 36 -24.13 17.35 9.28
C ASP A 36 -23.02 17.66 10.30
N ILE A 37 -23.30 18.51 11.30
CA ILE A 37 -22.37 18.83 12.39
C ILE A 37 -22.16 17.61 13.31
N VAL A 38 -23.23 16.89 13.65
CA VAL A 38 -23.17 15.69 14.51
C VAL A 38 -22.47 14.54 13.77
N GLU A 39 -22.70 14.38 12.47
CA GLU A 39 -22.06 13.35 11.65
C GLU A 39 -20.57 13.65 11.47
N LYS A 40 -20.17 14.90 11.21
CA LYS A 40 -18.75 15.30 11.14
C LYS A 40 -18.04 15.19 12.48
N ALA A 41 -18.69 15.54 13.58
CA ALA A 41 -18.13 15.39 14.93
C ALA A 41 -17.94 13.90 15.28
N GLY A 42 -18.95 13.06 15.01
CA GLY A 42 -18.88 11.62 15.26
C GLY A 42 -17.86 10.88 14.37
N LEU A 43 -17.71 11.30 13.12
CA LEU A 43 -16.72 10.73 12.19
C LEU A 43 -15.28 11.13 12.58
N SER A 44 -15.08 12.38 13.00
CA SER A 44 -13.80 12.87 13.52
C SER A 44 -13.38 12.13 14.80
N ASP A 45 -14.30 11.96 15.74
CA ASP A 45 -14.01 11.30 17.01
C ASP A 45 -13.79 9.79 16.83
N ARG A 46 -14.53 9.13 15.92
CA ARG A 46 -14.24 7.75 15.52
C ARG A 46 -12.87 7.60 14.88
N LEU A 47 -12.54 8.42 13.87
CA LEU A 47 -11.22 8.39 13.24
C LEU A 47 -10.09 8.61 14.25
N ARG A 48 -10.30 9.47 15.24
CA ARG A 48 -9.33 9.74 16.29
C ARG A 48 -9.19 8.56 17.26
N MET A 49 -10.29 7.90 17.63
CA MET A 49 -10.28 6.70 18.47
C MET A 49 -9.67 5.50 17.75
N ASP A 50 -10.00 5.29 16.47
CA ASP A 50 -9.46 4.21 15.65
C ASP A 50 -7.97 4.43 15.38
N PHE A 51 -7.54 5.68 15.14
CA PHE A 51 -6.11 6.01 15.03
C PHE A 51 -5.36 5.82 16.35
N GLN A 52 -6.00 6.11 17.49
CA GLN A 52 -5.42 5.84 18.81
C GLN A 52 -5.35 4.33 19.08
N TYR A 53 -6.37 3.55 18.75
CA TYR A 53 -6.34 2.10 18.87
C TYR A 53 -5.29 1.48 17.95
N LEU A 54 -5.20 1.92 16.69
CA LEU A 54 -4.19 1.48 15.75
C LEU A 54 -2.78 1.87 16.21
N LEU A 55 -2.63 3.02 16.89
CA LEU A 55 -1.38 3.34 17.55
C LEU A 55 -1.14 2.38 18.71
N TYR A 56 -2.05 2.20 19.68
CA TYR A 56 -1.81 1.46 20.92
C TYR A 56 -1.81 -0.08 20.80
N ASP A 57 -2.43 -0.67 19.78
CA ASP A 57 -2.48 -2.12 19.53
C ASP A 57 -1.29 -2.62 18.69
N VAL A 58 -0.47 -1.70 18.19
CA VAL A 58 0.89 -2.02 17.75
C VAL A 58 1.64 -2.54 18.97
N TYR A 59 2.36 -3.65 18.79
CA TYR A 59 3.25 -4.33 19.73
C TYR A 59 4.31 -3.40 20.37
N TRP A 60 3.89 -2.39 21.14
CA TRP A 60 4.77 -1.39 21.74
C TRP A 60 5.70 -2.02 22.74
N GLY A 61 5.29 -3.11 23.39
CA GLY A 61 6.16 -3.87 24.28
C GLY A 61 7.38 -4.43 23.54
N GLU A 62 7.16 -5.03 22.37
CA GLU A 62 8.17 -5.62 21.51
C GLU A 62 9.01 -4.55 20.81
N ILE A 63 8.37 -3.47 20.31
CA ILE A 63 9.07 -2.32 19.73
C ILE A 63 9.91 -1.63 20.81
N PHE A 64 9.37 -1.45 22.03
CA PHE A 64 10.09 -0.89 23.16
C PHE A 64 11.23 -1.81 23.59
N LEU A 65 11.04 -3.13 23.61
CA LEU A 65 12.11 -4.10 23.89
C LEU A 65 13.21 -4.05 22.84
N ILE A 66 12.86 -3.93 21.55
CA ILE A 66 13.83 -3.78 20.47
C ILE A 66 14.58 -2.45 20.63
N ILE A 67 13.87 -1.33 20.82
CA ILE A 67 14.50 -0.02 21.02
C ILE A 67 15.39 -0.04 22.26
N LEU A 68 14.92 -0.60 23.37
CA LEU A 68 15.67 -0.75 24.62
C LEU A 68 16.92 -1.61 24.42
N PHE A 69 16.81 -2.72 23.69
CA PHE A 69 17.94 -3.58 23.35
C PHE A 69 18.96 -2.84 22.47
N LEU A 70 18.51 -2.08 21.47
CA LEU A 70 19.36 -1.24 20.62
C LEU A 70 20.03 -0.13 21.44
N LEU A 71 19.31 0.46 22.40
CA LEU A 71 19.78 1.58 23.23
C LEU A 71 20.75 1.10 24.31
N ILE A 72 20.52 -0.05 24.94
CA ILE A 72 21.49 -0.71 25.83
C ILE A 72 22.75 -1.10 25.05
N GLY A 73 22.59 -1.68 23.85
CA GLY A 73 23.71 -1.97 22.95
C GLY A 73 24.53 -0.73 22.63
N PHE A 74 23.85 0.40 22.36
CA PHE A 74 24.50 1.69 22.11
C PHE A 74 25.20 2.28 23.34
N ILE A 75 24.59 2.23 24.53
CA ILE A 75 25.20 2.73 25.79
C ILE A 75 26.45 1.91 26.14
N LEU A 76 26.38 0.59 26.02
CA LEU A 76 27.53 -0.29 26.24
C LEU A 76 28.65 0.01 25.23
N ASP A 77 28.31 0.27 23.96
CA ASP A 77 29.27 0.67 22.92
C ASP A 77 29.99 2.00 23.26
N GLN A 78 29.25 3.03 23.68
CA GLN A 78 29.82 4.32 24.09
C GLN A 78 30.75 4.18 25.31
N LYS A 79 30.39 3.32 26.27
CA LYS A 79 31.14 3.15 27.52
C LYS A 79 32.44 2.38 27.35
N PHE A 80 32.50 1.41 26.42
CA PHE A 80 33.66 0.54 26.25
C PHE A 80 34.51 0.84 25.01
N ASN A 81 34.08 1.76 24.14
CA ASN A 81 34.83 2.26 22.96
C ASN A 81 35.41 1.14 22.07
N ILE A 82 34.66 0.04 21.96
CA ILE A 82 35.09 -1.15 21.22
C ILE A 82 34.65 -0.93 19.77
N LYS A 83 35.58 -0.61 18.86
CA LYS A 83 35.24 -0.25 17.47
C LYS A 83 34.56 -1.38 16.67
N LYS A 84 34.87 -2.64 16.97
CA LYS A 84 34.35 -3.83 16.25
C LYS A 84 32.85 -4.11 16.46
N PRO A 85 32.28 -4.10 17.69
CA PRO A 85 30.85 -4.30 17.89
C PRO A 85 30.00 -3.19 17.28
N ARG A 86 30.49 -1.94 17.19
CA ARG A 86 29.79 -0.85 16.50
C ARG A 86 29.59 -1.12 15.01
N GLU A 87 30.66 -1.52 14.31
CA GLU A 87 30.59 -1.86 12.89
C GLU A 87 29.67 -3.06 12.64
N TRP A 88 29.77 -4.07 13.51
CA TRP A 88 28.89 -5.24 13.46
C TRP A 88 27.42 -4.88 13.71
N PHE A 89 27.14 -4.05 14.72
CA PHE A 89 25.80 -3.59 15.06
C PHE A 89 25.18 -2.77 13.92
N LEU A 90 25.93 -1.84 13.33
CA LEU A 90 25.45 -1.07 12.18
C LEU A 90 25.20 -1.97 10.97
N ALA A 91 26.09 -2.92 10.69
CA ALA A 91 25.91 -3.87 9.59
C ALA A 91 24.69 -4.79 9.81
N CYS A 92 24.48 -5.28 11.02
CA CYS A 92 23.32 -6.09 11.38
C CYS A 92 22.01 -5.30 11.27
N ASN A 93 21.95 -4.08 11.81
CA ASN A 93 20.77 -3.23 11.70
C ASN A 93 20.48 -2.85 10.25
N PHE A 94 21.52 -2.53 9.47
CA PHE A 94 21.38 -2.26 8.04
C PHE A 94 20.83 -3.47 7.30
N LEU A 95 21.32 -4.68 7.60
CA LEU A 95 20.82 -5.91 7.00
C LEU A 95 19.36 -6.17 7.37
N ILE A 96 18.99 -6.04 8.64
CA ILE A 96 17.60 -6.19 9.10
C ILE A 96 16.71 -5.19 8.37
N PHE A 97 17.10 -3.92 8.36
CA PHE A 97 16.37 -2.87 7.64
C PHE A 97 16.21 -3.20 6.15
N GLN A 98 17.29 -3.63 5.49
CA GLN A 98 17.27 -4.03 4.08
C GLN A 98 16.28 -5.18 3.83
N ARG A 99 16.28 -6.21 4.69
CA ARG A 99 15.35 -7.35 4.59
C ARG A 99 13.92 -6.93 4.85
N SER A 100 13.66 -6.19 5.93
CA SER A 100 12.32 -5.72 6.29
C SER A 100 11.72 -4.83 5.19
N CYS A 101 12.47 -3.85 4.68
CA CYS A 101 12.00 -3.00 3.58
C CYS A 101 11.74 -3.80 2.29
N SER A 102 12.58 -4.80 2.00
CA SER A 102 12.40 -5.65 0.82
C SER A 102 11.17 -6.54 0.94
N VAL A 103 10.88 -7.07 2.12
CA VAL A 103 9.66 -7.85 2.41
C VAL A 103 8.42 -6.96 2.34
N LEU A 104 8.48 -5.77 2.95
CA LEU A 104 7.38 -4.81 2.96
C LEU A 104 7.01 -4.30 1.57
N ALA A 105 7.92 -4.35 0.60
CA ALA A 105 7.60 -4.01 -0.79
C ALA A 105 6.42 -4.86 -1.33
N PHE A 106 6.27 -6.11 -0.90
CA PHE A 106 5.19 -6.99 -1.38
C PHE A 106 3.89 -6.87 -0.58
N TYR A 107 3.85 -6.01 0.45
CA TYR A 107 2.72 -5.92 1.35
C TYR A 107 1.44 -5.40 0.67
N ILE A 108 1.51 -4.26 -0.03
CA ILE A 108 0.34 -3.68 -0.71
C ILE A 108 -0.24 -4.62 -1.78
N PRO A 109 0.57 -5.18 -2.71
CA PRO A 109 0.05 -6.16 -3.67
C PRO A 109 -0.61 -7.37 -2.99
N TYR A 110 -0.04 -7.83 -1.87
CA TYR A 110 -0.59 -8.94 -1.10
C TYR A 110 -1.96 -8.61 -0.50
N ILE A 111 -2.11 -7.43 0.14
CA ILE A 111 -3.40 -7.00 0.70
C ILE A 111 -4.43 -6.81 -0.42
N ASP A 112 -4.04 -6.29 -1.59
CA ASP A 112 -4.94 -6.12 -2.74
C ASP A 112 -5.49 -7.47 -3.25
N LEU A 113 -4.63 -8.50 -3.30
CA LEU A 113 -5.07 -9.86 -3.60
C LEU A 113 -6.07 -10.38 -2.56
N LEU A 114 -5.76 -10.23 -1.26
CA LEU A 114 -6.66 -10.65 -0.19
C LEU A 114 -8.02 -9.97 -0.30
N ASN A 115 -8.02 -8.66 -0.57
CA ASN A 115 -9.23 -7.87 -0.74
C ASN A 115 -10.15 -8.43 -1.83
N THR A 116 -9.59 -9.04 -2.86
CA THR A 116 -10.36 -9.67 -3.94
C THR A 116 -10.90 -11.05 -3.58
N LEU A 117 -10.07 -11.91 -2.98
CA LEU A 117 -10.39 -13.34 -2.84
C LEU A 117 -11.10 -13.67 -1.52
N ILE A 118 -10.75 -12.97 -0.44
CA ILE A 118 -11.26 -13.28 0.91
C ILE A 118 -12.78 -13.17 1.02
N PRO A 119 -13.47 -12.16 0.46
CA PRO A 119 -14.93 -12.07 0.61
C PRO A 119 -15.66 -13.33 0.14
N ALA A 120 -15.23 -13.92 -0.98
CA ALA A 120 -15.79 -15.17 -1.50
C ALA A 120 -15.42 -16.40 -0.64
N ILE A 121 -14.19 -16.44 -0.10
CA ILE A 121 -13.74 -17.54 0.78
C ILE A 121 -14.47 -17.49 2.11
N GLN A 122 -14.67 -16.30 2.69
CA GLN A 122 -15.27 -16.10 4.00
C GLN A 122 -16.72 -16.60 4.07
N GLU A 123 -17.46 -16.51 2.96
CA GLU A 123 -18.85 -16.96 2.89
C GLU A 123 -19.00 -18.45 3.23
N LYS A 124 -18.02 -19.29 2.86
CA LYS A 124 -18.07 -20.75 3.10
C LYS A 124 -17.03 -21.27 4.08
N HIS A 125 -15.90 -20.57 4.24
CA HIS A 125 -14.77 -21.01 5.07
C HIS A 125 -14.30 -19.94 6.07
N PRO A 126 -15.17 -19.43 6.94
CA PRO A 126 -14.83 -18.34 7.87
C PRO A 126 -13.71 -18.72 8.85
N PHE A 127 -13.59 -20.00 9.22
CA PHE A 127 -12.52 -20.48 10.10
C PHE A 127 -11.14 -20.42 9.44
N LEU A 128 -11.05 -20.71 8.13
CA LEU A 128 -9.78 -20.61 7.40
C LEU A 128 -9.36 -19.15 7.28
N VAL A 129 -10.31 -18.25 7.01
CA VAL A 129 -10.04 -16.81 6.94
C VAL A 129 -9.49 -16.31 8.28
N ARG A 130 -10.09 -16.68 9.42
CA ARG A 130 -9.58 -16.29 10.75
C ARG A 130 -8.17 -16.80 11.06
N LEU A 131 -7.79 -17.98 10.57
CA LEU A 131 -6.45 -18.52 10.78
C LEU A 131 -5.39 -17.73 9.99
N VAL A 132 -5.77 -17.23 8.83
CA VAL A 132 -4.85 -16.67 7.84
C VAL A 132 -4.86 -15.13 7.83
N MET A 133 -5.90 -14.52 8.40
CA MET A 133 -6.06 -13.08 8.57
C MET A 133 -6.10 -12.70 10.05
N PRO A 134 -4.94 -12.46 10.67
CA PRO A 134 -4.88 -11.77 11.95
C PRO A 134 -5.49 -10.36 11.82
N ASN A 135 -5.95 -9.78 12.93
CA ASN A 135 -6.69 -8.51 12.95
C ASN A 135 -6.00 -7.39 12.16
N PHE A 136 -4.68 -7.23 12.30
CA PHE A 136 -3.95 -6.18 11.57
C PHE A 136 -4.07 -6.28 10.04
N ILE A 137 -4.25 -7.48 9.48
CA ILE A 137 -4.47 -7.69 8.04
C ILE A 137 -5.88 -7.24 7.66
N VAL A 138 -6.88 -7.52 8.51
CA VAL A 138 -8.25 -7.06 8.34
C VAL A 138 -8.28 -5.53 8.31
N ASP A 139 -7.69 -4.89 9.32
CA ASP A 139 -7.64 -3.44 9.43
C ASP A 139 -6.94 -2.81 8.22
N SER A 140 -5.89 -3.47 7.73
CA SER A 140 -5.17 -3.02 6.53
C SER A 140 -6.03 -3.17 5.27
N MET A 141 -6.80 -4.24 5.11
CA MET A 141 -7.74 -4.39 4.01
C MET A 141 -8.80 -3.28 4.04
N GLU A 142 -9.38 -3.01 5.21
CA GLU A 142 -10.35 -1.93 5.39
C GLU A 142 -9.74 -0.56 5.02
N PHE A 143 -8.52 -0.29 5.47
CA PHE A 143 -7.80 0.94 5.10
C PHE A 143 -7.57 1.05 3.59
N ILE A 144 -7.17 -0.03 2.93
CA ILE A 144 -6.97 -0.03 1.47
C ILE A 144 -8.29 0.24 0.74
N GLN A 145 -9.41 -0.33 1.21
CA GLN A 145 -10.73 -0.10 0.62
C GLN A 145 -11.19 1.36 0.72
N LEU A 146 -10.76 2.10 1.74
CA LEU A 146 -11.09 3.53 1.91
C LEU A 146 -10.42 4.43 0.86
N ILE A 147 -9.31 3.99 0.28
CA ILE A 147 -8.53 4.79 -0.68
C ILE A 147 -8.75 4.22 -2.09
N PRO A 148 -9.71 4.76 -2.86
CA PRO A 148 -9.86 4.35 -4.25
C PRO A 148 -8.55 4.65 -4.99
N PHE A 149 -8.11 3.70 -5.81
CA PHE A 149 -6.86 3.77 -6.58
C PHE A 149 -5.55 3.69 -5.75
N LEU A 150 -5.57 3.15 -4.52
CA LEU A 150 -4.33 2.99 -3.74
C LEU A 150 -3.24 2.22 -4.51
N SER A 151 -3.60 1.17 -5.26
CA SER A 151 -2.66 0.42 -6.09
C SER A 151 -2.01 1.31 -7.16
N PHE A 152 -2.76 2.23 -7.76
CA PHE A 152 -2.23 3.21 -8.71
C PHE A 152 -1.32 4.24 -8.02
N VAL A 153 -1.75 4.78 -6.88
CA VAL A 153 -0.93 5.71 -6.07
C VAL A 153 0.37 5.05 -5.64
N TYR A 154 0.31 3.80 -5.19
CA TYR A 154 1.46 2.99 -4.84
C TYR A 154 2.42 2.87 -6.02
N ILE A 155 1.94 2.47 -7.21
CA ILE A 155 2.78 2.37 -8.41
C ILE A 155 3.37 3.74 -8.76
N ALA A 156 2.57 4.80 -8.79
CA ALA A 156 3.00 6.13 -9.19
C ALA A 156 4.09 6.69 -8.25
N ILE A 157 3.90 6.56 -6.94
CA ILE A 157 4.84 7.02 -5.92
C ILE A 157 6.08 6.15 -5.92
N THR A 158 5.94 4.82 -5.86
CA THR A 158 7.10 3.92 -5.78
C THR A 158 7.92 3.96 -7.06
N TYR A 159 7.29 3.92 -8.24
CA TYR A 159 8.02 4.06 -9.50
C TYR A 159 8.60 5.46 -9.68
N GLY A 160 7.77 6.48 -9.49
CA GLY A 160 8.12 7.88 -9.74
C GLY A 160 9.17 8.42 -8.78
N LEU A 161 9.08 8.09 -7.49
CA LEU A 161 10.04 8.54 -6.47
C LEU A 161 11.17 7.53 -6.24
N LEU A 162 10.85 6.26 -6.01
CA LEU A 162 11.84 5.30 -5.50
C LEU A 162 12.70 4.72 -6.64
N ILE A 163 12.09 4.36 -7.75
CA ILE A 163 12.81 3.79 -8.90
C ILE A 163 13.52 4.88 -9.69
N ARG A 164 12.80 5.91 -10.13
CA ARG A 164 13.36 6.96 -11.01
C ARG A 164 14.43 7.81 -10.33
N TYR A 165 14.27 8.18 -9.06
CA TYR A 165 15.29 8.93 -8.32
C TYR A 165 16.31 8.04 -7.61
N ARG A 166 16.26 6.72 -7.84
CA ARG A 166 17.20 5.74 -7.26
C ARG A 166 17.26 5.81 -5.73
N LYS A 167 16.11 5.95 -5.07
CA LYS A 167 15.96 5.95 -3.61
C LYS A 167 15.12 4.76 -3.16
N PRO A 168 15.46 4.01 -2.10
CA PRO A 168 16.70 4.09 -1.32
C PRO A 168 17.92 3.72 -2.18
N GLU A 169 19.12 4.05 -1.70
CA GLU A 169 20.38 3.78 -2.44
C GLU A 169 20.66 2.29 -2.61
N ASP A 170 20.13 1.47 -1.71
CA ASP A 170 20.23 0.03 -1.75
C ASP A 170 19.49 -0.57 -2.96
N ARG A 171 20.25 -1.23 -3.84
CA ARG A 171 19.72 -1.83 -5.07
C ARG A 171 18.81 -3.01 -4.78
N PHE A 172 19.05 -3.80 -3.73
CA PHE A 172 18.22 -4.95 -3.39
C PHE A 172 16.82 -4.52 -2.97
N ILE A 173 16.72 -3.43 -2.19
CA ILE A 173 15.41 -2.86 -1.84
C ILE A 173 14.70 -2.37 -3.11
N ARG A 174 15.37 -1.59 -3.98
CA ARG A 174 14.77 -1.13 -5.24
C ARG A 174 14.38 -2.28 -6.17
N PHE A 175 15.13 -3.37 -6.18
CA PHE A 175 14.78 -4.60 -6.89
C PHE A 175 13.45 -5.16 -6.44
N ASN A 176 13.27 -5.35 -5.13
CA ASN A 176 12.02 -5.88 -4.59
C ASN A 176 10.84 -4.90 -4.76
N ILE A 177 11.08 -3.59 -4.69
CA ILE A 177 10.06 -2.57 -5.03
C ILE A 177 9.62 -2.70 -6.49
N MET A 178 10.58 -2.74 -7.43
CA MET A 178 10.23 -2.87 -8.85
C MET A 178 9.56 -4.20 -9.15
N TYR A 179 10.00 -5.28 -8.51
CA TYR A 179 9.36 -6.59 -8.66
C TYR A 179 7.92 -6.58 -8.12
N SER A 180 7.71 -5.93 -6.97
CA SER A 180 6.37 -5.68 -6.42
C SER A 180 5.47 -4.89 -7.37
N ILE A 181 5.99 -3.86 -8.06
CA ILE A 181 5.26 -3.11 -9.09
C ILE A 181 4.83 -4.04 -10.24
N ILE A 182 5.70 -4.95 -10.68
CA ILE A 182 5.33 -5.93 -11.72
C ILE A 182 4.23 -6.86 -11.22
N ILE A 183 4.34 -7.34 -9.98
CA ILE A 183 3.33 -8.24 -9.38
C ILE A 183 1.98 -7.55 -9.30
N ILE A 184 1.89 -6.33 -8.75
CA ILE A 184 0.60 -5.63 -8.62
C ILE A 184 -0.05 -5.35 -9.97
N SER A 185 0.73 -5.05 -11.02
CA SER A 185 0.20 -4.91 -12.38
C SER A 185 -0.37 -6.22 -12.92
N LEU A 186 0.30 -7.35 -12.66
CA LEU A 186 -0.22 -8.68 -13.03
C LEU A 186 -1.45 -9.07 -12.21
N THR A 187 -1.46 -8.73 -10.91
CA THR A 187 -2.59 -8.96 -10.03
C THR A 187 -3.81 -8.19 -10.51
N GLY A 188 -3.68 -6.94 -10.95
CA GLY A 188 -4.81 -6.17 -11.51
C GLY A 188 -5.47 -6.85 -12.72
N ILE A 189 -4.67 -7.28 -13.71
CA ILE A 189 -5.19 -8.03 -14.88
C ILE A 189 -5.89 -9.31 -14.43
N PHE A 190 -5.28 -10.00 -13.46
CA PHE A 190 -5.81 -11.25 -12.93
C PHE A 190 -7.14 -11.04 -12.17
N GLN A 191 -7.25 -9.98 -11.38
CA GLN A 191 -8.47 -9.62 -10.65
C GLN A 191 -9.63 -9.34 -11.62
N GLU A 192 -9.38 -8.58 -12.70
CA GLU A 192 -10.41 -8.32 -13.72
C GLU A 192 -10.90 -9.63 -14.37
N LEU A 193 -9.98 -10.51 -14.76
CA LEU A 193 -10.33 -11.81 -15.33
C LEU A 193 -11.10 -12.68 -14.33
N TYR A 194 -10.68 -12.65 -13.06
CA TYR A 194 -11.35 -13.37 -11.98
C TYR A 194 -12.79 -12.88 -11.80
N PHE A 195 -13.02 -11.57 -11.70
CA PHE A 195 -14.36 -11.02 -11.54
C PHE A 195 -15.26 -11.35 -12.74
N ASP A 196 -14.74 -11.25 -13.97
CA ASP A 196 -15.51 -11.59 -15.17
C ASP A 196 -15.89 -13.09 -15.19
N THR A 197 -14.94 -13.96 -14.85
CA THR A 197 -15.15 -15.42 -14.75
C THR A 197 -16.17 -15.77 -13.67
N MET A 198 -16.06 -15.17 -12.49
CA MET A 198 -16.97 -15.38 -11.36
C MET A 198 -18.37 -14.81 -11.59
N LYS A 199 -18.51 -13.82 -12.48
CA LYS A 199 -19.81 -13.23 -12.82
C LYS A 199 -20.50 -14.00 -13.94
N ASN A 200 -19.77 -14.38 -14.97
CA ASN A 200 -20.36 -14.89 -16.22
C ASN A 200 -20.43 -16.41 -16.28
N ILE A 201 -19.43 -17.10 -15.70
CA ILE A 201 -19.26 -18.55 -15.86
C ILE A 201 -19.75 -19.29 -14.61
N ILE A 202 -19.21 -18.92 -13.45
CA ILE A 202 -19.49 -19.63 -12.20
C ILE A 202 -20.66 -18.95 -11.51
N LYS A 203 -21.81 -19.62 -11.44
CA LYS A 203 -23.03 -19.05 -10.84
C LYS A 203 -23.29 -19.53 -9.42
N ILE A 204 -22.75 -20.69 -9.06
CA ILE A 204 -22.97 -21.36 -7.77
C ILE A 204 -22.03 -20.76 -6.72
N PRO A 205 -22.53 -20.23 -5.59
CA PRO A 205 -21.69 -19.60 -4.56
C PRO A 205 -20.64 -20.54 -3.94
N GLU A 206 -20.96 -21.83 -3.80
CA GLU A 206 -20.04 -22.85 -3.30
C GLU A 206 -18.79 -22.96 -4.20
N ASP A 207 -18.99 -23.12 -5.50
CA ASP A 207 -17.90 -23.22 -6.48
C ASP A 207 -17.03 -21.95 -6.49
N LYS A 208 -17.65 -20.77 -6.30
CA LYS A 208 -16.91 -19.50 -6.20
C LYS A 208 -15.96 -19.53 -5.01
N ALA A 209 -16.43 -19.94 -3.84
CA ALA A 209 -15.60 -19.98 -2.63
C ALA A 209 -14.44 -20.98 -2.78
N GLU A 210 -14.70 -22.16 -3.33
CA GLU A 210 -13.67 -23.18 -3.54
C GLU A 210 -12.60 -22.74 -4.55
N ILE A 211 -13.02 -22.16 -5.67
CA ILE A 211 -12.08 -21.66 -6.69
C ILE A 211 -11.28 -20.48 -6.14
N SER A 212 -11.91 -19.58 -5.38
CA SER A 212 -11.24 -18.47 -4.70
C SER A 212 -10.18 -18.97 -3.73
N LEU A 213 -10.49 -20.02 -2.97
CA LEU A 213 -9.57 -20.63 -2.02
C LEU A 213 -8.40 -21.30 -2.74
N LEU A 214 -8.66 -22.09 -3.78
CA LEU A 214 -7.60 -22.72 -4.58
C LEU A 214 -6.66 -21.66 -5.16
N LEU A 215 -7.24 -20.61 -5.70
CA LEU A 215 -6.52 -19.51 -6.30
C LEU A 215 -5.69 -18.73 -5.29
N TYR A 216 -6.25 -18.48 -4.10
CA TYR A 216 -5.53 -17.92 -2.98
C TYR A 216 -4.29 -18.76 -2.63
N LEU A 217 -4.46 -20.08 -2.51
CA LEU A 217 -3.36 -21.00 -2.22
C LEU A 217 -2.30 -21.01 -3.33
N VAL A 218 -2.69 -20.93 -4.60
CA VAL A 218 -1.76 -20.83 -5.73
C VAL A 218 -0.96 -19.54 -5.66
N TRP A 219 -1.62 -18.39 -5.48
CA TRP A 219 -0.92 -17.11 -5.37
C TRP A 219 0.01 -17.06 -4.16
N MET A 220 -0.42 -17.56 -3.01
CA MET A 220 0.41 -17.60 -1.81
C MET A 220 1.57 -18.58 -1.91
N GLY A 221 1.32 -19.80 -2.39
CA GLY A 221 2.34 -20.84 -2.47
C GLY A 221 3.34 -20.62 -3.60
N MET A 222 2.88 -20.16 -4.76
CA MET A 222 3.70 -20.09 -5.97
C MET A 222 4.23 -18.70 -6.30
N VAL A 223 3.54 -17.64 -5.87
CA VAL A 223 3.95 -16.26 -6.19
C VAL A 223 4.50 -15.56 -4.96
N TYR A 224 3.66 -15.28 -3.96
CA TYR A 224 4.03 -14.48 -2.80
C TYR A 224 5.03 -15.19 -1.88
N GLY A 225 4.83 -16.48 -1.59
CA GLY A 225 5.71 -17.26 -0.73
C GLY A 225 7.18 -17.20 -1.18
N PRO A 226 7.50 -17.53 -2.44
CA PRO A 226 8.85 -17.39 -2.97
C PRO A 226 9.37 -15.94 -2.96
N CYS A 227 8.51 -14.94 -3.20
CA CYS A 227 8.92 -13.53 -3.15
C CYS A 227 9.32 -13.11 -1.73
N PHE A 228 8.48 -13.39 -0.73
CA PHE A 228 8.77 -13.11 0.67
C PHE A 228 10.01 -13.86 1.17
N ALA A 229 10.12 -15.15 0.84
CA ALA A 229 11.28 -15.96 1.22
C ALA A 229 12.58 -15.40 0.61
N ASN A 230 12.58 -15.07 -0.67
CA ASN A 230 13.76 -14.50 -1.33
C ASN A 230 14.11 -13.11 -0.78
N ALA A 231 13.11 -12.25 -0.55
CA ALA A 231 13.32 -10.93 0.04
C ALA A 231 13.93 -11.01 1.45
N PHE A 232 13.40 -11.91 2.28
CA PHE A 232 13.89 -12.16 3.64
C PHE A 232 15.31 -12.76 3.65
N LEU A 233 15.57 -13.75 2.78
CA LEU A 233 16.88 -14.40 2.66
C LEU A 233 17.92 -13.55 1.92
N GLY A 234 17.49 -12.44 1.31
CA GLY A 234 18.39 -11.56 0.57
C GLY A 234 18.81 -12.04 -0.79
N ARG A 235 17.97 -12.85 -1.43
CA ARG A 235 18.24 -13.48 -2.72
C ARG A 235 17.40 -12.81 -3.78
N TYR A 236 18.00 -12.58 -4.94
CA TYR A 236 17.25 -12.22 -6.13
C TYR A 236 16.48 -13.44 -6.64
N THR A 237 15.32 -13.21 -7.28
CA THR A 237 14.56 -14.30 -7.93
C THR A 237 15.44 -15.09 -8.90
N SER A 238 15.30 -16.42 -8.90
CA SER A 238 16.00 -17.31 -9.83
C SER A 238 15.43 -17.26 -11.24
N ASN A 239 14.19 -16.76 -11.40
CA ASN A 239 13.56 -16.62 -12.70
C ASN A 239 14.26 -15.51 -13.51
N THR A 240 14.92 -15.89 -14.60
CA THR A 240 15.69 -14.98 -15.47
C THR A 240 14.80 -13.93 -16.14
N PHE A 241 13.62 -14.31 -16.61
CA PHE A 241 12.68 -13.39 -17.26
C PHE A 241 12.27 -12.25 -16.32
N ILE A 242 11.85 -12.58 -15.11
CA ILE A 242 11.46 -11.59 -14.10
C ILE A 242 12.66 -10.71 -13.73
N ARG A 243 13.82 -11.32 -13.54
CA ARG A 243 15.05 -10.58 -13.21
C ARG A 243 15.39 -9.57 -14.31
N GLU A 244 15.35 -9.98 -15.58
CA GLU A 244 15.61 -9.11 -16.72
C GLU A 244 14.57 -7.99 -16.82
N ALA A 245 13.28 -8.30 -16.62
CA ALA A 245 12.23 -7.29 -16.61
C ALA A 245 12.46 -6.22 -15.53
N VAL A 246 12.88 -6.62 -14.33
CA VAL A 246 13.24 -5.69 -13.26
C VAL A 246 14.50 -4.90 -13.61
N GLU A 247 15.53 -5.54 -14.17
CA GLU A 247 16.80 -4.92 -14.53
C GLU A 247 16.66 -3.87 -15.63
N ILE A 248 15.70 -4.02 -16.56
CA ILE A 248 15.40 -3.01 -17.59
C ILE A 248 14.99 -1.68 -16.94
N HIS A 249 14.30 -1.72 -15.80
CA HIS A 249 13.79 -0.52 -15.13
C HIS A 249 14.81 0.08 -14.13
N LEU A 250 15.64 -0.77 -13.52
CA LEU A 250 16.66 -0.33 -12.56
C LEU A 250 17.98 0.06 -13.20
N GLY A 251 18.25 -0.43 -14.40
CA GLY A 251 19.58 -0.50 -14.99
C GLY A 251 20.37 -1.71 -14.45
N ARG A 252 21.23 -2.26 -15.32
CA ARG A 252 22.22 -3.28 -14.96
C ARG A 252 23.36 -2.62 -14.18
N ASP A 253 24.01 -3.34 -13.27
CA ASP A 253 25.17 -2.80 -12.53
C ASP A 253 26.28 -2.39 -13.52
N GLY A 254 26.50 -1.08 -13.67
CA GLY A 254 27.44 -0.50 -14.62
C GLY A 254 27.14 0.96 -14.93
N VAL A 255 28.13 1.68 -15.48
CA VAL A 255 27.92 3.03 -16.02
C VAL A 255 26.95 2.91 -17.19
N ASP A 256 25.73 3.41 -16.99
CA ASP A 256 24.70 3.63 -18.00
C ASP A 256 24.38 2.42 -18.91
N PHE A 257 23.75 1.37 -18.34
CA PHE A 257 23.08 0.38 -19.18
C PHE A 257 21.76 0.97 -19.73
N VAL A 258 21.84 1.49 -20.94
CA VAL A 258 20.74 2.01 -21.74
C VAL A 258 20.34 0.95 -22.76
N TRP A 259 19.23 0.23 -22.53
CA TRP A 259 18.84 -0.91 -23.38
C TRP A 259 18.53 -0.54 -24.84
N TRP A 260 18.19 0.72 -25.12
CA TRP A 260 17.94 1.23 -26.46
C TRP A 260 19.21 1.66 -27.20
N ASP A 261 20.37 1.70 -26.54
CA ASP A 261 21.66 2.06 -27.14
C ASP A 261 22.53 0.82 -27.40
N ARG A 262 21.97 -0.15 -28.11
CA ARG A 262 22.72 -1.30 -28.66
C ARG A 262 23.62 -0.92 -29.85
N ARG A 263 23.87 0.37 -30.11
CA ARG A 263 24.75 0.81 -31.20
C ARG A 263 26.22 0.98 -30.78
N GLY A 264 26.57 0.68 -29.53
CA GLY A 264 27.92 0.90 -28.99
C GLY A 264 28.82 -0.32 -28.83
N ASP A 265 28.27 -1.52 -28.59
CA ASP A 265 29.04 -2.57 -27.90
C ASP A 265 29.20 -3.89 -28.66
N GLU A 266 29.77 -3.80 -29.87
CA GLU A 266 30.53 -4.94 -30.43
C GLU A 266 32.04 -4.80 -30.21
N ASN A 267 32.53 -3.69 -29.64
CA ASN A 267 33.98 -3.43 -29.53
C ASN A 267 34.52 -2.96 -28.17
N ASP A 268 33.73 -2.85 -27.09
CA ASP A 268 34.24 -2.31 -25.82
C ASP A 268 34.88 -3.37 -24.90
N LYS A 269 36.04 -3.88 -25.35
CA LYS A 269 37.10 -4.36 -24.45
C LYS A 269 37.88 -3.17 -23.88
N ARG A 270 37.23 -2.18 -23.27
CA ARG A 270 37.96 -1.05 -22.65
C ARG A 270 38.30 -1.36 -21.19
N PRO A 271 39.58 -1.26 -20.79
CA PRO A 271 39.94 -1.32 -19.38
C PRO A 271 39.36 -0.11 -18.63
N PRO A 272 39.16 -0.20 -17.30
CA PRO A 272 38.51 0.85 -16.52
C PRO A 272 39.21 2.19 -16.73
N ARG A 273 38.45 3.20 -17.17
CA ARG A 273 38.96 4.56 -17.34
C ARG A 273 39.40 5.08 -15.96
N LYS A 274 40.70 5.35 -15.82
CA LYS A 274 41.25 6.02 -14.63
C LYS A 274 40.50 7.34 -14.39
N PRO A 275 40.25 7.71 -13.12
CA PRO A 275 39.55 8.94 -12.79
C PRO A 275 40.27 10.14 -13.41
N ARG A 276 39.52 10.95 -14.18
CA ARG A 276 40.04 12.18 -14.78
C ARG A 276 40.50 13.11 -13.65
N LYS A 277 41.80 13.42 -13.61
CA LYS A 277 42.32 14.46 -12.71
C LYS A 277 41.60 15.79 -13.02
N PRO A 278 41.20 16.57 -12.01
CA PRO A 278 40.57 17.86 -12.23
C PRO A 278 41.52 18.75 -13.04
N ARG A 279 41.01 19.31 -14.14
CA ARG A 279 41.75 20.30 -14.94
C ARG A 279 41.99 21.50 -14.04
N LYS A 280 43.26 21.82 -13.75
CA LYS A 280 43.61 23.09 -13.11
C LYS A 280 43.10 24.23 -13.99
N PRO A 281 42.47 25.27 -13.41
CA PRO A 281 42.08 26.45 -14.17
C PRO A 281 43.34 27.07 -14.78
N ARG A 282 43.30 27.34 -16.09
CA ARG A 282 44.33 28.14 -16.75
C ARG A 282 44.17 29.59 -16.26
N LYS A 283 45.26 30.15 -15.74
CA LYS A 283 45.42 31.60 -15.55
C LYS A 283 45.69 32.25 -16.89
#